data_AF-A0A850BUG9-F1
#
_entry.id   AF-A0A850BUG9-F1
#
_cell.length_a   1.000
_cell.length_b   1.000
_cell.length_c   1.000
_cell.angle_alpha   90.00
_cell.angle_beta   90.00
_cell.angle_gamma   90.00
#
_symmetry.space_group_name_H-M   'P 1'
#
loop_
_entity.id
_entity.type
_entity.pdbx_description
1 polymer ?
#
loop_
_entity_poly.entity_id
_entity_poly.type
_entity_poly.pdbx_seq_one_letter_code
_entity_poly.pdbx_strand_id
1 'polypeptide(L)'
;APQLAEAAVITPDDLHPREAEFLESSRRSVRRARILRTAAIVAIPALLGLVYGVVSFQARREIDRQVAGYLKDATAEISRAREKNKEVEALRATAFGHFDGSRRDEAEEAWARVLVESSATSHAYARAAQALESALGLDGTRKDIRRTLGDILFERVLLAERDHQANQLDELRQRLSVYDEGGERTARLDAPAVVTVTTSPVPARIILERYIEEGAHIKAEVIRAVEPTQATTLELSPGSYLLTLTAPAKHEVRYPLYIHRGERLDVSIELPEAGSIPRGFVYIPEGRFMFGTSAEEAIRAFLDTAPIHVARTGPYLISATETTYADWIEYLSAIPPEQREALDRRFSHYRGSTELSQLPDGRWRITIQPAGQVYTAVSGETITYRTRSVRATQDWLRFPISGVSIADIEGYTRWLDSSGRVPGARLCTELEWERAARGADEREFPHGNQISPNEANFDLTYGREPGGFGPDEVGSHPKSRSPFGLDDMAGNVWEWTRATLNSGGYVMRGGSFYQYNTVNRSTNREGNEPTMRDITLGVRICAPHNSR
;
A
#
# COMPACT_ATOMS: atom_id res chain seq x y z
N ALA A 1 -68.33 56.81 0.08
CA ALA A 1 -69.32 57.79 -0.35
C ALA A 1 -70.26 58.07 0.82
N PRO A 2 -70.02 59.15 1.60
CA PRO A 2 -70.88 59.53 2.72
C PRO A 2 -72.27 60.03 2.27
N GLN A 3 -72.33 60.70 1.11
CA GLN A 3 -73.54 61.38 0.60
C GLN A 3 -74.70 60.46 0.20
N LEU A 4 -74.46 59.17 -0.08
CA LEU A 4 -75.53 58.19 -0.39
C LEU A 4 -76.09 57.49 0.85
N ALA A 5 -75.37 57.54 1.98
CA ALA A 5 -75.88 57.05 3.26
C ALA A 5 -76.91 58.03 3.83
N GLU A 6 -76.75 59.33 3.60
CA GLU A 6 -77.73 60.36 3.97
C GLU A 6 -79.02 60.25 3.15
N ALA A 7 -78.95 59.78 1.90
CA ALA A 7 -80.12 59.54 1.04
C ALA A 7 -80.87 58.21 1.31
N ALA A 8 -80.48 57.45 2.34
CA ALA A 8 -81.19 56.23 2.75
C ALA A 8 -82.40 56.53 3.66
N VAL A 9 -82.53 57.76 4.15
CA VAL A 9 -83.58 58.22 5.09
C VAL A 9 -84.77 58.88 4.37
N ILE A 10 -84.68 59.08 3.05
CA ILE A 10 -85.73 59.73 2.25
C ILE A 10 -86.70 58.68 1.70
N THR A 11 -87.99 58.80 2.06
CA THR A 11 -89.11 58.02 1.53
C THR A 11 -89.44 58.43 0.08
N PRO A 12 -89.86 57.50 -0.81
CA PRO A 12 -89.99 57.74 -2.25
C PRO A 12 -91.03 58.80 -2.64
N ASP A 13 -91.94 59.14 -1.73
CA ASP A 13 -93.12 59.96 -2.00
C ASP A 13 -92.85 61.49 -2.01
N ASP A 14 -91.65 61.93 -1.60
CA ASP A 14 -91.27 63.35 -1.52
C ASP A 14 -90.30 63.81 -2.65
N LEU A 15 -90.07 62.99 -3.67
CA LEU A 15 -89.06 63.24 -4.71
C LEU A 15 -89.70 63.55 -6.08
N HIS A 16 -89.25 64.62 -6.74
CA HIS A 16 -89.71 64.98 -8.09
C HIS A 16 -89.24 63.91 -9.11
N PRO A 17 -89.96 63.61 -10.21
CA PRO A 17 -89.62 62.51 -11.13
C PRO A 17 -88.16 62.48 -11.63
N ARG A 18 -87.55 63.64 -11.87
CA ARG A 18 -86.13 63.77 -12.26
C ARG A 18 -85.16 63.44 -11.12
N GLU A 19 -85.54 63.68 -9.88
CA GLU A 19 -84.72 63.43 -8.68
C GLU A 19 -84.76 61.96 -8.27
N ALA A 20 -85.92 61.31 -8.42
CA ALA A 20 -86.06 59.85 -8.26
C ALA A 20 -85.23 59.08 -9.31
N GLU A 21 -85.25 59.53 -10.56
CA GLU A 21 -84.44 58.96 -11.66
C GLU A 21 -82.93 59.21 -11.45
N PHE A 22 -82.55 60.37 -10.90
CA PHE A 22 -81.17 60.67 -10.48
C PHE A 22 -80.73 59.80 -9.30
N LEU A 23 -81.59 59.57 -8.31
CA LEU A 23 -81.29 58.70 -7.16
C LEU A 23 -81.19 57.23 -7.54
N GLU A 24 -82.07 56.72 -8.42
CA GLU A 24 -81.94 55.36 -8.96
C GLU A 24 -80.69 55.19 -9.82
N SER A 25 -80.40 56.13 -10.73
CA SER A 25 -79.20 56.09 -11.56
C SER A 25 -77.91 56.22 -10.74
N SER A 26 -77.93 57.02 -9.66
CA SER A 26 -76.84 57.16 -8.69
C SER A 26 -76.67 55.90 -7.82
N ARG A 27 -77.75 55.30 -7.31
CA ARG A 27 -77.73 54.01 -6.60
C ARG A 27 -77.25 52.87 -7.50
N ARG A 28 -77.69 52.79 -8.76
CA ARG A 28 -77.18 51.84 -9.76
C ARG A 28 -75.70 52.08 -10.05
N SER A 29 -75.28 53.33 -10.23
CA SER A 29 -73.87 53.69 -10.46
C SER A 29 -72.98 53.31 -9.27
N VAL A 30 -73.42 53.54 -8.04
CA VAL A 30 -72.66 53.15 -6.84
C VAL A 30 -72.67 51.65 -6.60
N ARG A 31 -73.78 50.94 -6.87
CA ARG A 31 -73.82 49.47 -6.82
C ARG A 31 -72.88 48.86 -7.87
N ARG A 32 -72.87 49.41 -9.09
CA ARG A 32 -71.96 49.03 -10.19
C ARG A 32 -70.50 49.34 -9.84
N ALA A 33 -70.22 50.50 -9.24
CA ALA A 33 -68.89 50.87 -8.76
C ALA A 33 -68.41 49.97 -7.59
N ARG A 34 -69.30 49.59 -6.66
CA ARG A 34 -69.00 48.61 -5.59
C ARG A 34 -68.68 47.24 -6.18
N ILE A 35 -69.54 46.71 -7.06
CA ILE A 35 -69.33 45.43 -7.73
C ILE A 35 -68.02 45.43 -8.53
N LEU A 36 -67.73 46.49 -9.29
CA LEU A 36 -66.47 46.65 -10.02
C LEU A 36 -65.27 46.72 -9.08
N ARG A 37 -65.36 47.42 -7.93
CA ARG A 37 -64.30 47.43 -6.91
C ARG A 37 -64.07 46.05 -6.31
N THR A 38 -65.13 45.35 -5.91
CA THR A 38 -65.02 44.01 -5.32
C THR A 38 -64.51 43.00 -6.34
N ALA A 39 -64.99 43.08 -7.59
CA ALA A 39 -64.49 42.29 -8.70
C ALA A 39 -63.01 42.57 -8.97
N ALA A 40 -62.56 43.83 -8.94
CA ALA A 40 -61.15 44.17 -9.09
C ALA A 40 -60.29 43.66 -7.91
N ILE A 41 -60.78 43.76 -6.68
CA ILE A 41 -60.10 43.25 -5.47
C ILE A 41 -59.89 41.74 -5.53
N VAL A 42 -60.78 40.98 -6.18
CA VAL A 42 -60.65 39.52 -6.35
C VAL A 42 -59.89 39.16 -7.63
N ALA A 43 -60.19 39.84 -8.74
CA ALA A 43 -59.63 39.52 -10.05
C ALA A 43 -58.14 39.84 -10.14
N ILE A 44 -57.66 40.92 -9.50
CA ILE A 44 -56.24 41.29 -9.55
C ILE A 44 -55.36 40.23 -8.83
N PRO A 45 -55.64 39.82 -7.57
CA PRO A 45 -54.90 38.73 -6.93
C PRO A 45 -55.06 37.39 -7.66
N ALA A 46 -56.25 37.08 -8.19
CA ALA A 46 -56.45 35.86 -8.97
C ALA A 46 -55.61 35.85 -10.26
N LEU A 47 -55.54 36.98 -10.98
CA LEU A 47 -54.71 37.13 -12.17
C LEU A 47 -53.22 37.06 -11.81
N LEU A 48 -52.79 37.73 -10.74
CA LEU A 48 -51.40 37.66 -10.25
C LEU A 48 -51.02 36.23 -9.83
N GLY A 49 -51.92 35.52 -9.15
CA GLY A 49 -51.73 34.12 -8.77
C GLY A 49 -51.65 33.19 -10.00
N LEU A 50 -52.46 33.45 -11.02
CA LEU A 50 -52.44 32.67 -12.27
C LEU A 50 -51.17 32.94 -13.09
N VAL A 51 -50.75 34.20 -13.21
CA VAL A 51 -49.48 34.58 -13.83
C VAL A 51 -48.30 33.98 -13.08
N TYR A 52 -48.26 34.11 -11.75
CA TYR A 52 -47.24 33.47 -10.92
C TYR A 52 -47.24 31.95 -11.08
N GLY A 53 -48.41 31.32 -11.11
CA GLY A 53 -48.56 29.88 -11.32
C GLY A 53 -48.00 29.43 -12.67
N VAL A 54 -48.32 30.15 -13.76
CA VAL A 54 -47.79 29.85 -15.11
C VAL A 54 -46.28 30.05 -15.18
N VAL A 55 -45.77 31.18 -14.68
CA VAL A 55 -44.32 31.47 -14.67
C VAL A 55 -43.56 30.45 -13.83
N SER A 56 -44.07 30.13 -12.63
CA SER A 56 -43.48 29.12 -11.75
C SER A 56 -43.52 27.73 -12.37
N PHE A 57 -44.59 27.37 -13.06
CA PHE A 57 -44.70 26.10 -13.77
C PHE A 57 -43.72 26.01 -14.95
N GLN A 58 -43.60 27.08 -15.75
CA GLN A 58 -42.62 27.13 -16.84
C GLN A 58 -41.18 27.05 -16.33
N ALA A 59 -40.86 27.79 -15.26
CA ALA A 59 -39.55 27.76 -14.62
C ALA A 59 -39.21 26.35 -14.08
N ARG A 60 -40.15 25.69 -13.39
CA ARG A 60 -39.98 24.30 -12.92
C ARG A 60 -39.78 23.33 -14.07
N ARG A 61 -40.59 23.44 -15.14
CA ARG A 61 -40.47 22.57 -16.32
C ARG A 61 -39.16 22.77 -17.10
N GLU A 62 -38.57 23.96 -17.04
CA GLU A 62 -37.24 24.21 -17.60
C GLU A 62 -36.16 23.56 -16.75
N ILE A 63 -36.21 23.73 -15.42
CA ILE A 63 -35.31 23.05 -14.47
C ILE A 63 -35.40 21.52 -14.65
N ASP A 64 -36.60 20.95 -14.70
CA ASP A 64 -36.80 19.50 -14.89
C ASP A 64 -36.17 19.00 -16.20
N ARG A 65 -36.27 19.78 -17.28
CA ARG A 65 -35.65 19.45 -18.57
C ARG A 65 -34.13 19.49 -18.50
N GLN A 66 -33.55 20.50 -17.84
CA GLN A 66 -32.11 20.60 -17.65
C GLN A 66 -31.58 19.47 -16.76
N VAL A 67 -32.25 19.20 -15.63
CA VAL A 67 -31.95 18.09 -14.73
C VAL A 67 -32.03 16.75 -15.47
N ALA A 68 -33.05 16.53 -16.31
CA ALA A 68 -33.16 15.32 -17.12
C ALA A 68 -32.01 15.18 -18.14
N GLY A 69 -31.55 16.29 -18.72
CA GLY A 69 -30.37 16.33 -19.58
C GLY A 69 -29.11 15.85 -18.85
N TYR A 70 -28.81 16.47 -17.69
CA TYR A 70 -27.67 16.07 -16.86
C TYR A 70 -27.75 14.61 -16.41
N LEU A 71 -28.94 14.12 -16.04
CA LEU A 71 -29.11 12.72 -15.64
C LEU A 71 -28.87 11.75 -16.79
N LYS A 72 -29.31 12.09 -18.00
CA LYS A 72 -29.05 11.28 -19.19
C LYS A 72 -27.55 11.18 -19.47
N ASP A 73 -26.85 12.32 -19.43
CA ASP A 73 -25.41 12.38 -19.67
C ASP A 73 -24.63 11.63 -18.57
N ALA A 74 -24.98 11.84 -17.30
CA ALA A 74 -24.40 11.12 -16.17
C ALA A 74 -24.59 9.60 -16.32
N THR A 75 -25.81 9.14 -16.64
CA THR A 75 -26.11 7.70 -16.77
C THR A 75 -25.28 7.05 -17.89
N ALA A 76 -25.10 7.76 -19.02
CA ALA A 76 -24.27 7.29 -20.12
C ALA A 76 -22.78 7.24 -19.75
N GLU A 77 -22.26 8.26 -19.05
CA GLU A 77 -20.88 8.24 -18.54
C GLU A 77 -20.65 7.13 -17.51
N ILE A 78 -21.56 6.92 -16.55
CA ILE A 78 -21.47 5.88 -15.53
C ILE A 78 -21.40 4.50 -16.16
N SER A 79 -22.28 4.23 -17.13
CA SER A 79 -22.33 2.93 -17.80
C SER A 79 -21.03 2.65 -18.56
N ARG A 80 -20.49 3.67 -19.25
CA ARG A 80 -19.19 3.57 -19.93
C ARG A 80 -18.03 3.39 -18.95
N ALA A 81 -18.03 4.13 -17.84
CA ALA A 81 -16.98 4.06 -16.82
C ALA A 81 -16.94 2.68 -16.16
N ARG A 82 -18.10 2.11 -15.81
CA ARG A 82 -18.18 0.76 -15.24
C ARG A 82 -17.72 -0.33 -16.20
N GLU A 83 -18.05 -0.22 -17.49
CA GLU A 83 -17.59 -1.19 -18.48
C GLU A 83 -16.08 -1.11 -18.70
N LYS A 84 -15.54 0.11 -18.87
CA LYS A 84 -14.09 0.33 -18.92
C LYS A 84 -13.39 -0.16 -17.66
N ASN A 85 -14.00 0.00 -16.49
CA ASN A 85 -13.41 -0.49 -15.25
C ASN A 85 -13.24 -2.02 -15.26
N LYS A 86 -14.20 -2.78 -15.80
CA LYS A 86 -14.05 -4.23 -15.96
C LYS A 86 -12.90 -4.59 -16.90
N GLU A 87 -12.75 -3.84 -17.99
CA GLU A 87 -11.62 -4.01 -18.92
C GLU A 87 -10.28 -3.72 -18.22
N VAL A 88 -10.22 -2.67 -17.40
CA VAL A 88 -9.05 -2.34 -16.58
C VAL A 88 -8.71 -3.48 -15.61
N GLU A 89 -9.70 -4.03 -14.90
CA GLU A 89 -9.45 -5.17 -13.99
C GLU A 89 -8.93 -6.41 -14.74
N ALA A 90 -9.45 -6.69 -15.94
CA ALA A 90 -8.96 -7.78 -16.77
C ALA A 90 -7.52 -7.55 -17.26
N LEU A 91 -7.18 -6.31 -17.64
CA LEU A 91 -5.82 -5.93 -18.02
C LEU A 91 -4.85 -6.02 -16.84
N ARG A 92 -5.28 -5.60 -15.64
CA ARG A 92 -4.50 -5.73 -14.39
C ARG A 92 -4.21 -7.19 -14.09
N ALA A 93 -5.23 -8.05 -14.10
CA ALA A 93 -5.05 -9.48 -13.88
C ALA A 93 -4.09 -10.11 -14.90
N THR A 94 -4.16 -9.66 -16.15
CA THR A 94 -3.23 -10.09 -17.20
C THR A 94 -1.80 -9.64 -16.90
N ALA A 95 -1.60 -8.35 -16.60
CA ALA A 95 -0.28 -7.79 -16.29
C ALA A 95 0.38 -8.48 -15.09
N PHE A 96 -0.37 -8.67 -13.99
CA PHE A 96 0.13 -9.38 -12.81
C PHE A 96 0.44 -10.85 -13.13
N GLY A 97 -0.40 -11.54 -13.91
CA GLY A 97 -0.09 -12.88 -14.39
C GLY A 97 1.16 -12.98 -15.28
N HIS A 98 1.56 -11.89 -15.94
CA HIS A 98 2.85 -11.82 -16.65
C HIS A 98 4.02 -11.59 -15.69
N PHE A 99 3.91 -10.68 -14.71
CA PHE A 99 4.93 -10.47 -13.68
C PHE A 99 5.19 -11.75 -12.88
N ASP A 100 4.14 -12.38 -12.36
CA ASP A 100 4.22 -13.64 -11.61
C ASP A 100 4.75 -14.81 -12.46
N GLY A 101 4.52 -14.74 -13.78
CA GLY A 101 4.98 -15.71 -14.76
C GLY A 101 6.39 -15.46 -15.30
N SER A 102 7.17 -14.58 -14.67
CA SER A 102 8.54 -14.22 -15.10
C SER A 102 8.64 -13.65 -16.53
N ARG A 103 7.57 -12.98 -17.00
CA ARG A 103 7.43 -12.38 -18.34
C ARG A 103 7.34 -10.87 -18.24
N ARG A 104 8.41 -10.25 -17.74
CA ARG A 104 8.44 -8.82 -17.39
C ARG A 104 8.13 -7.90 -18.56
N ASP A 105 8.68 -8.15 -19.74
CA ASP A 105 8.51 -7.24 -20.88
C ASP A 105 7.02 -7.19 -21.31
N GLU A 106 6.36 -8.35 -21.39
CA GLU A 106 4.91 -8.40 -21.65
C GLU A 106 4.10 -7.80 -20.49
N ALA A 107 4.57 -7.95 -19.25
CA ALA A 107 3.93 -7.37 -18.08
C ALA A 107 3.96 -5.84 -18.09
N GLU A 108 5.10 -5.23 -18.41
CA GLU A 108 5.27 -3.78 -18.51
C GLU A 108 4.43 -3.20 -19.66
N GLU A 109 4.35 -3.88 -20.80
CA GLU A 109 3.47 -3.47 -21.91
C GLU A 109 1.99 -3.49 -21.48
N ALA A 110 1.55 -4.57 -20.82
CA ALA A 110 0.20 -4.68 -20.31
C ALA A 110 -0.09 -3.62 -19.22
N TRP A 111 0.87 -3.35 -18.34
CA TRP A 111 0.74 -2.35 -17.28
C TRP A 111 0.65 -0.93 -17.83
N ALA A 112 1.42 -0.58 -18.86
CA ALA A 112 1.31 0.72 -19.53
C ALA A 112 -0.12 0.98 -20.03
N ARG A 113 -0.79 -0.06 -20.55
CA ARG A 113 -2.21 0.02 -20.94
C ARG A 113 -3.15 0.18 -19.74
N VAL A 114 -2.88 -0.51 -18.63
CA VAL A 114 -3.63 -0.33 -17.37
C VAL A 114 -3.60 1.13 -16.93
N LEU A 115 -2.43 1.78 -16.94
CA LEU A 115 -2.29 3.18 -16.50
C LEU A 115 -3.15 4.13 -17.35
N VAL A 116 -3.13 3.96 -18.67
CA VAL A 116 -3.90 4.79 -19.60
C VAL A 116 -5.41 4.59 -19.39
N GLU A 117 -5.88 3.33 -19.36
CA GLU A 117 -7.31 3.04 -19.23
C GLU A 117 -7.84 3.34 -17.82
N SER A 118 -7.03 3.17 -16.77
CA SER A 118 -7.40 3.55 -15.39
C SER A 118 -7.59 5.06 -15.28
N SER A 119 -6.68 5.85 -15.83
CA SER A 119 -6.81 7.31 -15.89
C SER A 119 -8.07 7.73 -16.67
N ALA A 120 -8.32 7.13 -17.84
CA ALA A 120 -9.52 7.41 -18.62
C ALA A 120 -10.82 7.06 -17.87
N THR A 121 -10.81 5.95 -17.13
CA THR A 121 -11.94 5.49 -16.29
C THR A 121 -12.20 6.46 -15.14
N SER A 122 -11.16 6.87 -14.41
CA SER A 122 -11.28 7.86 -13.32
C SER A 122 -11.83 9.20 -13.81
N HIS A 123 -11.40 9.67 -14.99
CA HIS A 123 -11.96 10.88 -15.61
C HIS A 123 -13.44 10.72 -16.00
N ALA A 124 -13.87 9.55 -16.48
CA ALA A 124 -15.28 9.31 -16.80
C ALA A 124 -16.17 9.35 -15.56
N TYR A 125 -15.74 8.73 -14.46
CA TYR A 125 -16.44 8.83 -13.18
C TYR A 125 -16.48 10.26 -12.64
N ALA A 126 -15.40 11.03 -12.79
CA ALA A 126 -15.37 12.42 -12.37
C ALA A 126 -16.38 13.29 -13.15
N ARG A 127 -16.47 13.12 -14.48
CA ARG A 127 -17.47 13.81 -15.32
C ARG A 127 -18.90 13.43 -14.94
N ALA A 128 -19.16 12.14 -14.67
CA ALA A 128 -20.46 11.69 -14.19
C ALA A 128 -20.84 12.35 -12.86
N ALA A 129 -19.92 12.40 -11.89
CA ALA A 129 -20.15 13.05 -10.61
C ALA A 129 -20.44 14.56 -10.79
N GLN A 130 -19.68 15.25 -11.63
CA GLN A 130 -19.89 16.68 -11.92
C GLN A 130 -21.25 16.97 -12.56
N ALA A 131 -21.73 16.09 -13.46
CA ALA A 131 -23.05 16.22 -14.06
C ALA A 131 -24.17 16.06 -13.01
N LEU A 132 -24.03 15.10 -12.09
CA LEU A 132 -24.98 14.90 -10.98
C LEU A 132 -24.96 16.08 -10.00
N GLU A 133 -23.79 16.63 -9.68
CA GLU A 133 -23.64 17.82 -8.84
C GLU A 133 -24.28 19.05 -9.49
N SER A 134 -24.11 19.22 -10.81
CA SER A 134 -24.76 20.30 -11.57
C SER A 134 -26.29 20.16 -11.53
N ALA A 135 -26.81 18.93 -11.62
CA ALA A 135 -28.24 18.66 -11.49
C ALA A 135 -28.77 18.99 -10.08
N LEU A 136 -28.01 18.66 -9.02
CA LEU A 136 -28.36 19.02 -7.64
C LEU A 136 -28.26 20.53 -7.37
N GLY A 137 -27.39 21.24 -8.07
CA GLY A 137 -27.33 22.70 -8.03
C GLY A 137 -28.60 23.36 -8.57
N LEU A 138 -29.29 22.72 -9.51
CA LEU A 138 -30.58 23.17 -10.05
C LEU A 138 -31.76 22.74 -9.17
N ASP A 139 -31.77 21.50 -8.68
CA ASP A 139 -32.78 20.99 -7.75
C ASP A 139 -32.16 20.12 -6.65
N GLY A 140 -31.87 20.75 -5.51
CA GLY A 140 -31.28 20.08 -4.36
C GLY A 140 -32.23 19.12 -3.63
N THR A 141 -33.52 19.08 -3.96
CA THR A 141 -34.48 18.20 -3.25
C THR A 141 -34.49 16.76 -3.78
N ARG A 142 -33.78 16.51 -4.88
CA ARG A 142 -33.73 15.24 -5.61
C ARG A 142 -32.92 14.16 -4.90
N LYS A 143 -33.59 13.37 -4.06
CA LYS A 143 -32.99 12.24 -3.34
C LYS A 143 -32.44 11.14 -4.26
N ASP A 144 -33.05 10.92 -5.41
CA ASP A 144 -32.59 9.97 -6.42
C ASP A 144 -31.22 10.34 -6.98
N ILE A 145 -30.98 11.63 -7.22
CA ILE A 145 -29.70 12.15 -7.70
C ILE A 145 -28.64 12.10 -6.59
N ARG A 146 -29.00 12.50 -5.35
CA ARG A 146 -28.09 12.38 -4.19
C ARG A 146 -27.62 10.94 -3.98
N ARG A 147 -28.54 9.98 -4.01
CA ARG A 147 -28.22 8.55 -3.88
C ARG A 147 -27.27 8.07 -4.99
N THR A 148 -27.55 8.45 -6.24
CA THR A 148 -26.71 8.08 -7.39
C THR A 148 -25.31 8.69 -7.26
N LEU A 149 -25.20 9.95 -6.83
CA LEU A 149 -23.92 10.60 -6.57
C LEU A 149 -23.15 9.90 -5.45
N GLY A 150 -23.83 9.49 -4.38
CA GLY A 150 -23.24 8.66 -3.32
C GLY A 150 -22.64 7.36 -3.86
N ASP A 151 -23.36 6.64 -4.75
CA ASP A 151 -22.86 5.42 -5.38
C ASP A 151 -21.60 5.67 -6.21
N ILE A 152 -21.57 6.75 -6.98
CA ILE A 152 -20.42 7.12 -7.81
C ILE A 152 -19.22 7.56 -6.97
N LEU A 153 -19.45 8.33 -5.90
CA LEU A 153 -18.36 8.69 -4.98
C LEU A 153 -17.78 7.45 -4.30
N PHE A 154 -18.62 6.50 -3.90
CA PHE A 154 -18.16 5.22 -3.36
C PHE A 154 -17.33 4.43 -4.38
N GLU A 155 -17.79 4.31 -5.64
CA GLU A 155 -16.99 3.65 -6.69
C GLU A 155 -15.65 4.36 -6.93
N ARG A 156 -15.63 5.70 -6.92
CA ARG A 156 -14.40 6.48 -7.05
C ARG A 156 -13.46 6.27 -5.86
N VAL A 157 -13.97 6.11 -4.64
CA VAL A 157 -13.17 5.75 -3.46
C VAL A 157 -12.48 4.40 -3.71
N LEU A 158 -13.22 3.39 -4.20
CA LEU A 158 -12.65 2.08 -4.49
C LEU A 158 -11.55 2.14 -5.57
N LEU A 159 -11.72 2.96 -6.60
CA LEU A 159 -10.69 3.17 -7.63
C LEU A 159 -9.45 3.87 -7.05
N ALA A 160 -9.66 4.91 -6.23
CA ALA A 160 -8.55 5.61 -5.58
C ALA A 160 -7.77 4.71 -4.62
N GLU A 161 -8.45 3.81 -3.88
CA GLU A 161 -7.79 2.78 -3.07
C GLU A 161 -7.01 1.79 -3.95
N ARG A 162 -7.62 1.25 -5.01
CA ARG A 162 -6.98 0.30 -5.94
C ARG A 162 -5.73 0.86 -6.62
N ASP A 163 -5.78 2.14 -7.00
CA ASP A 163 -4.73 2.83 -7.74
C ASP A 163 -3.78 3.61 -6.82
N HIS A 164 -3.88 3.41 -5.49
CA HIS A 164 -3.02 4.03 -4.47
C HIS A 164 -2.95 5.57 -4.55
N GLN A 165 -4.07 6.21 -4.88
CA GLN A 165 -4.19 7.66 -5.02
C GLN A 165 -4.55 8.33 -3.69
N ALA A 166 -3.63 8.33 -2.72
CA ALA A 166 -3.87 8.80 -1.35
C ALA A 166 -4.48 10.22 -1.29
N ASN A 167 -3.93 11.17 -2.07
CA ASN A 167 -4.44 12.55 -2.12
C ASN A 167 -5.91 12.64 -2.55
N GLN A 168 -6.34 11.76 -3.46
CA GLN A 168 -7.72 11.73 -3.95
C GLN A 168 -8.63 10.97 -2.99
N LEU A 169 -8.11 9.95 -2.30
CA LEU A 169 -8.86 9.09 -1.39
C LEU A 169 -9.50 9.90 -0.25
N ASP A 170 -8.72 10.77 0.40
CA ASP A 170 -9.19 11.58 1.52
C ASP A 170 -10.31 12.56 1.11
N GLU A 171 -10.11 13.26 -0.01
CA GLU A 171 -11.12 14.16 -0.57
C GLU A 171 -12.42 13.39 -0.89
N LEU A 172 -12.29 12.23 -1.54
CA LEU A 172 -13.45 11.42 -1.93
C LEU A 172 -14.21 10.86 -0.73
N ARG A 173 -13.50 10.41 0.32
CA ARG A 173 -14.13 9.94 1.56
C ARG A 173 -14.89 11.07 2.25
N GLN A 174 -14.30 12.26 2.34
CA GLN A 174 -14.98 13.43 2.90
C GLN A 174 -16.23 13.78 2.08
N ARG A 175 -16.12 13.80 0.74
CA ARG A 175 -17.26 14.06 -0.15
C ARG A 175 -18.35 13.00 -0.02
N LEU A 176 -17.99 11.72 0.01
CA LEU A 176 -18.94 10.62 0.18
C LEU A 176 -19.77 10.78 1.45
N SER A 177 -19.15 11.21 2.55
CA SER A 177 -19.86 11.39 3.83
C SER A 177 -21.04 12.36 3.76
N VAL A 178 -21.01 13.33 2.83
CA VAL A 178 -22.09 14.30 2.61
C VAL A 178 -23.28 13.69 1.87
N TYR A 179 -23.05 12.66 1.05
CA TYR A 179 -24.06 12.05 0.17
C TYR A 179 -24.47 10.63 0.59
N ASP A 180 -23.89 10.10 1.66
CA ASP A 180 -24.23 8.78 2.21
C ASP A 180 -25.31 8.88 3.30
N GLU A 181 -26.52 9.29 2.89
CA GLU A 181 -27.69 9.32 3.77
C GLU A 181 -27.96 7.92 4.34
N GLY A 182 -27.66 7.70 5.63
CA GLY A 182 -27.81 6.41 6.32
C GLY A 182 -26.50 5.67 6.62
N GLY A 183 -25.36 6.12 6.09
CA GLY A 183 -24.04 5.57 6.39
C GLY A 183 -23.77 4.18 5.80
N GLU A 184 -24.60 3.70 4.86
CA GLU A 184 -24.47 2.36 4.28
C GLU A 184 -23.18 2.18 3.48
N ARG A 185 -22.74 3.20 2.73
CA ARG A 185 -21.53 3.13 1.91
C ARG A 185 -20.29 3.24 2.77
N THR A 186 -20.29 4.12 3.78
CA THR A 186 -19.22 4.18 4.77
C THR A 186 -19.12 2.87 5.55
N ALA A 187 -20.24 2.26 5.96
CA ALA A 187 -20.24 0.95 6.60
C ALA A 187 -19.63 -0.15 5.70
N ARG A 188 -19.87 -0.09 4.38
CA ARG A 188 -19.20 -0.97 3.40
C ARG A 188 -17.71 -0.65 3.24
N LEU A 189 -17.31 0.61 3.40
CA LEU A 189 -15.90 1.05 3.41
C LEU A 189 -15.16 0.69 4.70
N ASP A 190 -15.86 0.29 5.75
CA ASP A 190 -15.25 -0.14 7.01
C ASP A 190 -15.60 -1.60 7.35
N ALA A 191 -16.20 -2.32 6.40
CA ALA A 191 -16.66 -3.69 6.59
C ALA A 191 -15.50 -4.61 7.02
N PRO A 192 -15.62 -5.28 8.18
CA PRO A 192 -14.59 -6.17 8.67
C PRO A 192 -14.45 -7.40 7.78
N ALA A 193 -13.24 -7.93 7.71
CA ALA A 193 -12.98 -9.24 7.16
C ALA A 193 -13.24 -10.34 8.18
N VAL A 194 -13.53 -11.54 7.67
CA VAL A 194 -13.61 -12.76 8.47
C VAL A 194 -12.40 -13.63 8.15
N VAL A 195 -11.54 -13.84 9.13
CA VAL A 195 -10.31 -14.62 8.99
C VAL A 195 -10.41 -15.91 9.78
N THR A 196 -10.30 -17.06 9.12
CA THR A 196 -10.21 -18.37 9.78
C THR A 196 -8.75 -18.79 9.84
N VAL A 197 -8.21 -18.90 11.05
CA VAL A 197 -6.85 -19.38 11.30
C VAL A 197 -6.90 -20.83 11.75
N THR A 198 -6.36 -21.74 10.94
CA THR A 198 -6.18 -23.15 11.28
C THR A 198 -4.72 -23.41 11.61
N THR A 199 -4.45 -24.14 12.69
CA THR A 199 -3.08 -24.45 13.12
C THR A 199 -2.82 -25.95 13.01
N SER A 200 -1.62 -26.31 12.55
CA SER A 200 -1.19 -27.69 12.35
C SER A 200 0.24 -27.87 12.88
N PRO A 201 0.60 -29.03 13.47
CA PRO A 201 -0.24 -30.20 13.73
C PRO A 201 -1.06 -30.11 15.02
N VAL A 202 -0.85 -29.06 15.82
CA VAL A 202 -1.50 -28.89 17.13
C VAL A 202 -2.16 -27.51 17.22
N PRO A 203 -3.23 -27.36 18.02
CA PRO A 203 -3.76 -26.05 18.38
C PRO A 203 -2.69 -25.15 18.98
N ALA A 204 -2.59 -23.91 18.50
CA ALA A 204 -1.65 -22.92 19.01
C ALA A 204 -2.37 -21.73 19.66
N ARG A 205 -1.76 -21.18 20.71
CA ARG A 205 -2.16 -19.89 21.27
C ARG A 205 -1.76 -18.80 20.29
N ILE A 206 -2.66 -17.85 20.05
CA ILE A 206 -2.43 -16.73 19.12
C ILE A 206 -2.37 -15.43 19.91
N ILE A 207 -1.27 -14.70 19.81
CA ILE A 207 -1.23 -13.28 20.18
C ILE A 207 -1.53 -12.49 18.91
N LEU A 208 -2.63 -11.74 18.94
CA LEU A 208 -3.06 -10.89 17.83
C LEU A 208 -2.61 -9.46 18.09
N GLU A 209 -1.77 -8.95 17.19
CA GLU A 209 -1.25 -7.59 17.20
C GLU A 209 -1.71 -6.85 15.95
N ARG A 210 -1.99 -5.55 16.07
CA ARG A 210 -2.26 -4.66 14.93
C ARG A 210 -1.06 -3.75 14.71
N TYR A 211 -0.66 -3.61 13.47
CA TYR A 211 0.32 -2.60 13.08
C TYR A 211 -0.37 -1.24 12.97
N ILE A 212 0.16 -0.25 13.67
CA ILE A 212 -0.31 1.13 13.70
C ILE A 212 0.85 2.05 13.33
N GLU A 213 0.56 3.07 12.54
CA GLU A 213 1.53 4.10 12.18
C GLU A 213 1.76 5.05 13.37
N GLU A 214 3.00 5.17 13.81
CA GLU A 214 3.46 6.11 14.83
C GLU A 214 4.50 7.05 14.20
N GLY A 215 4.01 8.13 13.59
CA GLY A 215 4.84 9.04 12.82
C GLY A 215 5.42 8.37 11.57
N ALA A 216 6.73 8.14 11.56
CA ALA A 216 7.45 7.53 10.43
C ALA A 216 7.58 6.00 10.52
N HIS A 217 7.25 5.41 11.68
CA HIS A 217 7.46 4.00 11.98
C HIS A 217 6.15 3.25 12.14
N ILE A 218 6.21 1.94 11.99
CA ILE A 218 5.08 1.04 12.22
C ILE A 218 5.33 0.25 13.50
N LYS A 219 4.40 0.31 14.45
CA LYS A 219 4.46 -0.39 15.72
C LYS A 219 3.36 -1.43 15.82
N ALA A 220 3.71 -2.61 16.35
CA ALA A 220 2.73 -3.64 16.69
C ALA A 220 2.13 -3.36 18.08
N GLU A 221 0.81 -3.26 18.16
CA GLU A 221 0.08 -3.15 19.42
C GLU A 221 -0.77 -4.40 19.65
N VAL A 222 -0.63 -5.00 20.84
CA VAL A 222 -1.38 -6.20 21.22
C VAL A 222 -2.86 -5.84 21.35
N ILE A 223 -3.70 -6.48 20.54
CA ILE A 223 -5.15 -6.36 20.63
C ILE A 223 -5.68 -7.33 21.68
N ARG A 224 -5.34 -8.62 21.53
CA ARG A 224 -5.81 -9.70 22.41
C ARG A 224 -4.97 -10.97 22.24
N ALA A 225 -5.00 -11.82 23.26
CA ALA A 225 -4.59 -13.21 23.15
C ALA A 225 -5.82 -14.08 22.89
N VAL A 226 -5.67 -15.11 22.07
CA VAL A 226 -6.68 -16.12 21.80
C VAL A 226 -6.13 -17.47 22.23
N GLU A 227 -6.89 -18.17 23.06
CA GLU A 227 -6.51 -19.48 23.60
C GLU A 227 -6.49 -20.55 22.49
N PRO A 228 -5.69 -21.62 22.66
CA PRO A 228 -5.51 -22.63 21.62
C PRO A 228 -6.81 -23.29 21.17
N THR A 229 -7.14 -23.14 19.89
CA THR A 229 -8.20 -23.87 19.20
C THR A 229 -7.69 -24.37 17.85
N GLN A 230 -8.24 -25.48 17.35
CA GLN A 230 -7.79 -26.06 16.07
C GLN A 230 -8.07 -25.11 14.89
N ALA A 231 -9.22 -24.46 14.91
CA ALA A 231 -9.60 -23.39 13.98
C ALA A 231 -10.20 -22.21 14.76
N THR A 232 -9.73 -21.01 14.46
CA THR A 232 -10.11 -19.76 15.14
C THR A 232 -10.66 -18.78 14.12
N THR A 233 -11.90 -18.34 14.28
CA THR A 233 -12.47 -17.27 13.45
C THR A 233 -12.27 -15.91 14.12
N LEU A 234 -11.71 -14.96 13.37
CA LEU A 234 -11.41 -13.60 13.79
C LEU A 234 -12.14 -12.62 12.87
N GLU A 235 -12.94 -11.72 13.46
CA GLU A 235 -13.43 -10.53 12.76
C GLU A 235 -12.40 -9.41 12.92
N LEU A 236 -11.83 -8.96 11.80
CA LEU A 236 -10.75 -7.96 11.77
C LEU A 236 -11.11 -6.81 10.84
N SER A 237 -10.93 -5.57 11.29
CA SER A 237 -11.02 -4.41 10.40
C SER A 237 -9.89 -4.44 9.36
N PRO A 238 -10.06 -3.81 8.19
CA PRO A 238 -8.98 -3.70 7.20
C PRO A 238 -7.70 -3.11 7.79
N GLY A 239 -6.55 -3.62 7.34
CA GLY A 239 -5.24 -3.17 7.79
C GLY A 239 -4.23 -4.29 7.99
N SER A 240 -3.10 -3.94 8.60
CA SER A 240 -1.97 -4.83 8.81
C SER A 240 -1.92 -5.36 10.25
N TYR A 241 -1.63 -6.66 10.37
CA TYR A 241 -1.63 -7.41 11.62
C TYR A 241 -0.41 -8.33 11.71
N LEU A 242 -0.09 -8.74 12.93
CA LEU A 242 0.84 -9.82 13.21
C LEU A 242 0.16 -10.84 14.12
N LEU A 243 0.21 -12.10 13.71
CA LEU A 243 -0.13 -13.24 14.58
C LEU A 243 1.18 -13.84 15.08
N THR A 244 1.34 -13.91 16.40
CA THR A 244 2.43 -14.67 17.02
C THR A 244 1.83 -15.95 17.61
N LEU A 245 2.20 -17.11 17.04
CA LEU A 245 1.65 -18.41 17.38
C LEU A 245 2.62 -19.21 18.23
N THR A 246 2.13 -19.76 19.35
CA THR A 246 2.92 -20.57 20.27
C THR A 246 2.20 -21.84 20.68
N ALA A 247 2.93 -22.96 20.75
CA ALA A 247 2.43 -24.23 21.25
C ALA A 247 3.54 -25.02 21.95
N PRO A 248 3.21 -25.90 22.91
CA PRO A 248 4.21 -26.74 23.58
C PRO A 248 5.04 -27.58 22.59
N ALA A 249 6.35 -27.64 22.79
CA ALA A 249 7.31 -28.36 21.94
C ALA A 249 7.37 -27.89 20.47
N LYS A 250 6.73 -26.76 20.12
CA LYS A 250 6.78 -26.18 18.77
C LYS A 250 7.64 -24.92 18.72
N HIS A 251 8.14 -24.61 17.54
CA HIS A 251 8.75 -23.33 17.24
C HIS A 251 7.69 -22.21 17.25
N GLU A 252 8.05 -21.03 17.77
CA GLU A 252 7.20 -19.85 17.68
C GLU A 252 7.11 -19.39 16.23
N VAL A 253 5.90 -19.13 15.73
CA VAL A 253 5.69 -18.69 14.35
C VAL A 253 5.13 -17.27 14.33
N ARG A 254 5.80 -16.39 13.60
CA ARG A 254 5.37 -15.02 13.32
C ARG A 254 4.70 -15.00 11.96
N TYR A 255 3.45 -14.55 11.90
CA TYR A 255 2.64 -14.53 10.68
C TYR A 255 2.07 -13.11 10.47
N PRO A 256 2.80 -12.23 9.76
CA PRO A 256 2.26 -10.96 9.28
C PRO A 256 1.10 -11.20 8.33
N LEU A 257 0.07 -10.36 8.42
CA LEU A 257 -1.16 -10.51 7.67
C LEU A 257 -1.73 -9.14 7.27
N TYR A 258 -1.98 -8.95 5.98
CA TYR A 258 -2.68 -7.78 5.47
C TYR A 258 -4.12 -8.15 5.09
N ILE A 259 -5.07 -7.36 5.61
CA ILE A 259 -6.51 -7.60 5.51
C ILE A 259 -7.16 -6.53 4.65
N HIS A 260 -7.82 -6.97 3.59
CA HIS A 260 -8.70 -6.19 2.74
C HIS A 260 -10.12 -6.17 3.29
N ARG A 261 -10.87 -5.19 2.80
CA ARG A 261 -12.27 -4.96 3.17
C ARG A 261 -13.23 -6.08 2.84
N GLY A 262 -14.04 -6.46 3.83
CA GLY A 262 -15.12 -7.44 3.67
C GLY A 262 -14.67 -8.80 3.14
N GLU A 263 -13.38 -9.11 3.15
CA GLU A 263 -12.89 -10.36 2.59
C GLU A 263 -13.14 -11.53 3.56
N ARG A 264 -13.17 -12.73 3.00
CA ARG A 264 -13.10 -13.97 3.78
C ARG A 264 -11.77 -14.63 3.47
N LEU A 265 -10.98 -14.86 4.50
CA LEU A 265 -9.64 -15.41 4.35
C LEU A 265 -9.45 -16.62 5.25
N ASP A 266 -9.14 -17.76 4.64
CA ASP A 266 -8.75 -18.96 5.37
C ASP A 266 -7.22 -19.12 5.28
N VAL A 267 -6.56 -19.22 6.44
CA VAL A 267 -5.12 -19.44 6.55
C VAL A 267 -4.84 -20.70 7.35
N SER A 268 -3.95 -21.55 6.81
CA SER A 268 -3.45 -22.74 7.49
C SER A 268 -1.98 -22.52 7.83
N ILE A 269 -1.65 -22.50 9.12
CA ILE A 269 -0.32 -22.18 9.62
C ILE A 269 0.29 -23.43 10.25
N GLU A 270 1.41 -23.88 9.68
CA GLU A 270 2.22 -24.96 10.24
C GLU A 270 3.13 -24.43 11.35
N LEU A 271 3.20 -25.18 12.45
CA LEU A 271 4.15 -24.95 13.54
C LEU A 271 5.23 -26.06 13.52
N PRO A 272 6.47 -25.73 13.10
CA PRO A 272 7.59 -26.67 13.12
C PRO A 272 7.93 -27.16 14.53
N GLU A 273 8.63 -28.28 14.65
CA GLU A 273 9.13 -28.76 15.94
C GLU A 273 10.15 -27.78 16.55
N ALA A 274 10.14 -27.64 17.87
CA ALA A 274 11.14 -26.84 18.55
C ALA A 274 12.55 -27.39 18.27
N GLY A 275 13.46 -26.53 17.82
CA GLY A 275 14.83 -26.90 17.46
C GLY A 275 15.01 -27.51 16.06
N SER A 276 13.94 -27.62 15.25
CA SER A 276 14.08 -28.07 13.84
C SER A 276 14.65 -26.99 12.92
N ILE A 277 14.62 -25.72 13.35
CA ILE A 277 15.14 -24.59 12.59
C ILE A 277 16.66 -24.49 12.81
N PRO A 278 17.47 -24.49 11.73
CA PRO A 278 18.92 -24.33 11.85
C PRO A 278 19.28 -23.07 12.64
N ARG A 279 20.37 -23.12 13.40
CA ARG A 279 20.85 -21.97 14.17
C ARG A 279 21.08 -20.78 13.24
N GLY A 280 20.55 -19.61 13.61
CA GLY A 280 20.68 -18.40 12.82
C GLY A 280 19.68 -18.28 11.66
N PHE A 281 18.75 -19.24 11.50
CA PHE A 281 17.68 -19.16 10.51
C PHE A 281 16.33 -18.83 11.16
N VAL A 282 15.45 -18.23 10.37
CA VAL A 282 14.07 -17.90 10.68
C VAL A 282 13.17 -18.73 9.76
N TYR A 283 12.09 -19.28 10.33
CA TYR A 283 11.03 -19.93 9.56
C TYR A 283 10.04 -18.90 9.04
N ILE A 284 9.81 -18.90 7.73
CA ILE A 284 8.78 -18.10 7.07
C ILE A 284 7.66 -19.06 6.63
N PRO A 285 6.46 -19.00 7.26
CA PRO A 285 5.34 -19.85 6.89
C PRO A 285 4.83 -19.52 5.48
N GLU A 286 4.15 -20.45 4.82
CA GLU A 286 3.42 -20.15 3.57
C GLU A 286 2.49 -18.94 3.77
N GLY A 287 2.34 -18.08 2.76
CA GLY A 287 1.35 -17.03 2.83
C GLY A 287 1.42 -16.03 1.68
N ARG A 288 0.44 -15.13 1.68
CA ARG A 288 0.36 -14.00 0.75
C ARG A 288 0.99 -12.73 1.33
N PHE A 289 1.44 -11.84 0.47
CA PHE A 289 1.92 -10.51 0.83
C PHE A 289 1.77 -9.53 -0.34
N MET A 290 1.92 -8.24 -0.07
CA MET A 290 1.98 -7.21 -1.11
C MET A 290 3.40 -7.11 -1.69
N PHE A 291 3.58 -7.57 -2.92
CA PHE A 291 4.84 -7.55 -3.66
C PHE A 291 4.89 -6.36 -4.62
N GLY A 292 6.05 -5.70 -4.72
CA GLY A 292 6.24 -4.52 -5.54
C GLY A 292 5.95 -3.22 -4.78
N THR A 293 5.76 -2.11 -5.50
CA THR A 293 5.55 -0.78 -4.88
C THR A 293 4.30 -0.08 -5.42
N SER A 294 3.63 0.65 -4.52
CA SER A 294 2.54 1.57 -4.82
C SER A 294 3.03 3.00 -5.10
N ALA A 295 4.36 3.22 -5.11
CA ALA A 295 4.94 4.51 -5.44
C ALA A 295 4.62 4.94 -6.87
N GLU A 296 4.76 6.24 -7.13
CA GLU A 296 4.57 6.81 -8.47
C GLU A 296 5.42 6.09 -9.52
N GLU A 297 4.90 5.99 -10.75
CA GLU A 297 5.53 5.21 -11.83
C GLU A 297 6.99 5.58 -12.11
N ALA A 298 7.38 6.85 -11.96
CA ALA A 298 8.77 7.27 -12.10
C ALA A 298 9.68 6.64 -11.03
N ILE A 299 9.19 6.52 -9.80
CA ILE A 299 9.89 5.84 -8.70
C ILE A 299 9.87 4.33 -8.93
N ARG A 300 8.72 3.74 -9.29
CA ARG A 300 8.62 2.31 -9.60
C ARG A 300 9.61 1.88 -10.69
N ALA A 301 9.67 2.65 -11.78
CA ALA A 301 10.60 2.41 -12.89
C ALA A 301 12.07 2.53 -12.44
N PHE A 302 12.38 3.49 -11.55
CA PHE A 302 13.72 3.59 -10.95
C PHE A 302 14.08 2.38 -10.09
N LEU A 303 13.13 1.88 -9.29
CA LEU A 303 13.28 0.68 -8.45
C LEU A 303 13.27 -0.62 -9.25
N ASP A 304 13.05 -0.53 -10.56
CA ASP A 304 12.96 -1.61 -11.55
C ASP A 304 11.91 -2.69 -11.20
N THR A 305 10.99 -2.42 -10.28
CA THR A 305 10.11 -3.42 -9.66
C THR A 305 8.68 -3.44 -10.23
N ALA A 306 7.92 -4.48 -9.88
CA ALA A 306 6.53 -4.61 -10.29
C ALA A 306 5.61 -3.57 -9.57
N PRO A 307 4.49 -3.19 -10.20
CA PRO A 307 3.43 -2.47 -9.51
C PRO A 307 2.88 -3.32 -8.38
N ILE A 308 2.44 -2.70 -7.29
CA ILE A 308 2.04 -3.47 -6.11
C ILE A 308 0.87 -4.41 -6.39
N HIS A 309 1.01 -5.67 -5.98
CA HIS A 309 -0.03 -6.69 -6.09
C HIS A 309 0.17 -7.80 -5.07
N VAL A 310 -0.86 -8.63 -4.90
CA VAL A 310 -0.79 -9.78 -3.99
C VAL A 310 0.03 -10.89 -4.66
N ALA A 311 1.14 -11.26 -4.05
CA ALA A 311 1.92 -12.44 -4.39
C ALA A 311 1.89 -13.47 -3.26
N ARG A 312 2.40 -14.67 -3.51
CA ARG A 312 2.48 -15.76 -2.54
C ARG A 312 3.83 -16.44 -2.56
N THR A 313 4.28 -16.91 -1.41
CA THR A 313 5.41 -17.85 -1.33
C THR A 313 4.99 -19.07 -0.52
N GLY A 314 5.60 -20.22 -0.84
CA GLY A 314 5.57 -21.40 0.04
C GLY A 314 6.31 -21.16 1.36
N PRO A 315 6.40 -22.18 2.23
CA PRO A 315 7.19 -22.11 3.44
C PRO A 315 8.69 -22.27 3.13
N TYR A 316 9.54 -21.51 3.82
CA TYR A 316 10.99 -21.58 3.64
C TYR A 316 11.73 -21.12 4.90
N LEU A 317 13.02 -21.37 4.92
CA LEU A 317 13.96 -20.89 5.92
C LEU A 317 14.83 -19.80 5.29
N ILE A 318 15.16 -18.78 6.08
CA ILE A 318 16.06 -17.70 5.66
C ILE A 318 16.97 -17.31 6.82
N SER A 319 18.24 -17.02 6.56
CA SER A 319 19.18 -16.57 7.60
C SER A 319 18.70 -15.24 8.21
N ALA A 320 18.79 -15.12 9.55
CA ALA A 320 18.34 -13.96 10.32
C ALA A 320 19.17 -12.69 10.03
N THR A 321 20.42 -12.88 9.64
CA THR A 321 21.33 -11.84 9.14
C THR A 321 22.01 -12.28 7.84
N GLU A 322 22.75 -11.39 7.20
CA GLU A 322 23.66 -11.70 6.11
C GLU A 322 24.68 -12.78 6.53
N THR A 323 25.22 -13.49 5.54
CA THR A 323 26.32 -14.43 5.77
C THR A 323 27.55 -13.64 6.21
N THR A 324 28.24 -14.05 7.27
CA THR A 324 29.39 -13.31 7.80
C THR A 324 30.72 -13.79 7.23
N TYR A 325 31.78 -13.01 7.41
CA TYR A 325 33.15 -13.48 7.16
C TYR A 325 33.51 -14.71 8.03
N ALA A 326 33.00 -14.82 9.26
CA ALA A 326 33.21 -15.99 10.09
C ALA A 326 32.61 -17.26 9.46
N ASP A 327 31.36 -17.18 8.98
CA ASP A 327 30.69 -18.30 8.30
C ASP A 327 31.44 -18.70 7.02
N TRP A 328 31.89 -17.69 6.27
CA TRP A 328 32.63 -17.89 5.03
C TRP A 328 34.01 -18.54 5.27
N ILE A 329 34.71 -18.11 6.33
CA ILE A 329 35.99 -18.71 6.75
C ILE A 329 35.79 -20.16 7.17
N GLU A 330 34.68 -20.50 7.83
CA GLU A 330 34.37 -21.89 8.16
C GLU A 330 34.25 -22.75 6.89
N TYR A 331 33.52 -22.27 5.90
CA TYR A 331 33.42 -22.92 4.59
C TYR A 331 34.80 -23.09 3.94
N LEU A 332 35.57 -22.00 3.81
CA LEU A 332 36.89 -22.07 3.18
C LEU A 332 37.81 -23.04 3.92
N SER A 333 37.73 -23.10 5.25
CA SER A 333 38.53 -23.99 6.08
C SER A 333 38.20 -25.47 5.87
N ALA A 334 36.99 -25.79 5.41
CA ALA A 334 36.58 -27.15 5.04
C ALA A 334 37.10 -27.59 3.66
N ILE A 335 37.49 -26.66 2.79
CA ILE A 335 38.04 -26.96 1.45
C ILE A 335 39.51 -27.38 1.58
N PRO A 336 39.98 -28.44 0.90
CA PRO A 336 41.40 -28.80 0.88
C PRO A 336 42.32 -27.63 0.49
N PRO A 337 43.50 -27.46 1.11
CA PRO A 337 44.37 -26.29 0.88
C PRO A 337 44.68 -26.01 -0.60
N GLU A 338 44.96 -27.05 -1.39
CA GLU A 338 45.26 -26.92 -2.83
C GLU A 338 44.10 -26.28 -3.62
N GLN A 339 42.86 -26.64 -3.27
CA GLN A 339 41.65 -26.17 -3.93
C GLN A 339 41.28 -24.78 -3.42
N ARG A 340 41.54 -24.52 -2.14
CA ARG A 340 41.32 -23.21 -1.50
C ARG A 340 42.22 -22.13 -2.08
N GLU A 341 43.47 -22.46 -2.40
CA GLU A 341 44.42 -21.51 -3.03
C GLU A 341 44.01 -21.13 -4.46
N ALA A 342 43.31 -22.01 -5.17
CA ALA A 342 42.79 -21.75 -6.51
C ALA A 342 41.57 -20.83 -6.54
N LEU A 343 40.92 -20.59 -5.39
CA LEU A 343 39.77 -19.69 -5.30
C LEU A 343 40.22 -18.23 -5.34
N ASP A 344 39.68 -17.47 -6.28
CA ASP A 344 39.87 -16.02 -6.30
C ASP A 344 39.08 -15.36 -5.16
N ARG A 345 39.84 -14.81 -4.22
CA ARG A 345 39.36 -14.15 -2.98
C ARG A 345 39.74 -12.68 -2.96
N ARG A 346 40.18 -12.16 -4.10
CA ARG A 346 40.56 -10.77 -4.29
C ARG A 346 39.66 -10.20 -5.36
N PHE A 347 39.13 -9.02 -5.11
CA PHE A 347 38.62 -8.22 -6.21
C PHE A 347 38.96 -6.76 -5.94
N SER A 348 39.08 -6.00 -7.01
CA SER A 348 39.28 -4.56 -6.96
C SER A 348 38.40 -3.92 -8.01
N HIS A 349 37.58 -2.97 -7.59
CA HIS A 349 36.72 -2.17 -8.45
C HIS A 349 36.80 -0.69 -8.07
N TYR A 350 36.21 0.21 -8.86
CA TYR A 350 36.31 1.65 -8.59
C TYR A 350 35.65 2.08 -7.27
N ARG A 351 34.68 1.31 -6.76
CA ARG A 351 34.01 1.56 -5.47
C ARG A 351 34.80 1.06 -4.25
N GLY A 352 35.75 0.16 -4.46
CA GLY A 352 36.55 -0.44 -3.39
C GLY A 352 37.08 -1.82 -3.73
N SER A 353 37.78 -2.41 -2.77
CA SER A 353 38.36 -3.75 -2.89
C SER A 353 38.17 -4.55 -1.61
N THR A 354 38.17 -5.88 -1.74
CA THR A 354 38.31 -6.79 -0.60
C THR A 354 39.33 -7.87 -0.93
N GLU A 355 40.12 -8.24 0.06
CA GLU A 355 41.02 -9.39 0.02
C GLU A 355 40.91 -10.18 1.31
N LEU A 356 40.70 -11.49 1.18
CA LEU A 356 40.73 -12.43 2.30
C LEU A 356 41.84 -13.47 2.06
N SER A 357 42.77 -13.57 3.00
CA SER A 357 43.91 -14.48 2.92
C SER A 357 44.15 -15.24 4.22
N GLN A 358 44.68 -16.45 4.11
CA GLN A 358 45.12 -17.23 5.28
C GLN A 358 46.62 -17.05 5.46
N LEU A 359 47.04 -16.78 6.70
CA LEU A 359 48.43 -16.61 7.10
C LEU A 359 49.08 -17.98 7.43
N PRO A 360 50.42 -18.08 7.44
CA PRO A 360 51.12 -19.32 7.74
C PRO A 360 50.84 -19.91 9.14
N ASP A 361 50.43 -19.06 10.09
CA ASP A 361 50.05 -19.47 11.45
C ASP A 361 48.58 -19.95 11.55
N GLY A 362 47.88 -20.04 10.42
CA GLY A 362 46.49 -20.47 10.32
C GLY A 362 45.46 -19.36 10.51
N ARG A 363 45.86 -18.17 10.98
CA ARG A 363 44.97 -17.02 11.14
C ARG A 363 44.56 -16.43 9.81
N TRP A 364 43.45 -15.69 9.80
CA TRP A 364 42.93 -15.05 8.60
C TRP A 364 43.19 -13.55 8.64
N ARG A 365 43.57 -12.98 7.50
CA ARG A 365 43.73 -11.54 7.30
C ARG A 365 42.70 -11.06 6.29
N ILE A 366 41.98 -10.00 6.67
CA ILE A 366 41.14 -9.23 5.77
C ILE A 366 41.81 -7.90 5.43
N THR A 367 41.70 -7.47 4.18
CA THR A 367 41.92 -6.09 3.75
C THR A 367 40.68 -5.62 3.01
N ILE A 368 40.09 -4.51 3.46
CA ILE A 368 38.97 -3.85 2.77
C ILE A 368 39.33 -2.42 2.43
N GLN A 369 38.79 -1.91 1.33
CA GLN A 369 39.01 -0.53 0.89
C GLN A 369 37.71 0.21 0.53
N PRO A 370 36.81 0.47 1.49
CA PRO A 370 35.67 1.34 1.24
C PRO A 370 36.14 2.80 1.04
N ALA A 371 35.63 3.48 0.01
CA ALA A 371 35.80 4.90 -0.25
C ALA A 371 37.28 5.32 -0.32
N GLY A 372 38.12 4.42 -0.83
CA GLY A 372 39.57 4.60 -0.95
C GLY A 372 40.35 4.43 0.36
N GLN A 373 39.70 4.26 1.51
CA GLN A 373 40.33 4.07 2.81
C GLN A 373 40.65 2.59 3.05
N VAL A 374 41.92 2.26 3.28
CA VAL A 374 42.35 0.87 3.49
C VAL A 374 42.30 0.50 4.97
N TYR A 375 41.65 -0.61 5.27
CA TYR A 375 41.62 -1.22 6.59
C TYR A 375 42.10 -2.67 6.50
N THR A 376 43.02 -3.05 7.38
CA THR A 376 43.55 -4.41 7.48
C THR A 376 43.43 -4.89 8.91
N ALA A 377 42.98 -6.13 9.09
CA ALA A 377 42.93 -6.78 10.39
C ALA A 377 43.19 -8.29 10.25
N VAL A 378 43.75 -8.88 11.30
CA VAL A 378 43.91 -10.34 11.44
C VAL A 378 42.82 -10.88 12.38
N SER A 379 42.50 -12.17 12.30
CA SER A 379 41.51 -12.81 13.17
C SER A 379 41.92 -12.64 14.63
N GLY A 380 41.02 -12.08 15.45
CA GLY A 380 41.28 -11.65 16.83
C GLY A 380 41.55 -10.15 16.98
N GLU A 381 41.72 -9.41 15.89
CA GLU A 381 41.79 -7.95 15.84
C GLU A 381 40.47 -7.36 15.34
N THR A 382 40.28 -6.05 15.56
CA THR A 382 39.10 -5.29 15.15
C THR A 382 39.45 -4.27 14.07
N ILE A 383 38.48 -3.92 13.21
CA ILE A 383 38.61 -2.76 12.31
C ILE A 383 38.11 -1.51 13.03
N THR A 384 38.85 -0.40 12.93
CA THR A 384 38.43 0.90 13.49
C THR A 384 38.30 1.97 12.41
N TYR A 385 37.07 2.46 12.20
CA TYR A 385 36.75 3.57 11.32
C TYR A 385 36.97 4.90 12.05
N ARG A 386 37.93 5.70 11.59
CA ARG A 386 38.39 6.91 12.31
C ARG A 386 37.35 8.02 12.42
N THR A 387 36.42 8.13 11.47
CA THR A 387 35.44 9.23 11.44
C THR A 387 34.09 8.83 12.04
N ARG A 388 33.93 7.59 12.50
CA ARG A 388 32.69 7.14 13.16
C ARG A 388 32.70 7.50 14.63
N SER A 389 31.58 8.03 15.12
CA SER A 389 31.34 8.30 16.55
C SER A 389 30.61 7.17 17.26
N VAL A 390 29.96 6.28 16.51
CA VAL A 390 29.23 5.09 16.98
C VAL A 390 29.65 3.92 16.09
N ARG A 391 29.74 2.70 16.65
CA ARG A 391 30.22 1.49 15.92
C ARG A 391 31.56 1.74 15.20
N ALA A 392 32.44 2.51 15.85
CA ALA A 392 33.73 2.88 15.28
C ALA A 392 34.69 1.69 15.21
N THR A 393 34.74 0.91 16.27
CA THR A 393 35.56 -0.30 16.38
C THR A 393 34.64 -1.52 16.39
N GLN A 394 34.87 -2.44 15.45
CA GLN A 394 34.01 -3.59 15.21
C GLN A 394 34.82 -4.85 14.91
N ASP A 395 34.24 -6.00 15.26
CA ASP A 395 34.77 -7.32 14.91
C ASP A 395 34.48 -7.62 13.44
N TRP A 396 35.53 -7.62 12.61
CA TRP A 396 35.41 -7.83 11.18
C TRP A 396 34.93 -9.24 10.82
N LEU A 397 35.07 -10.22 11.72
CA LEU A 397 34.52 -11.56 11.52
C LEU A 397 32.99 -11.55 11.47
N ARG A 398 32.35 -10.54 12.08
CA ARG A 398 30.90 -10.32 12.10
C ARG A 398 30.42 -9.39 10.99
N PHE A 399 31.30 -8.89 10.13
CA PHE A 399 30.87 -8.15 8.94
C PHE A 399 30.20 -9.10 7.94
N PRO A 400 29.22 -8.62 7.16
CA PRO A 400 28.69 -9.38 6.04
C PRO A 400 29.81 -9.68 5.05
N ILE A 401 29.83 -10.91 4.53
CA ILE A 401 30.70 -11.26 3.41
C ILE A 401 30.32 -10.39 2.21
N SER A 402 31.31 -9.83 1.54
CA SER A 402 31.13 -9.13 0.28
C SER A 402 32.21 -9.49 -0.74
N GLY A 403 32.05 -9.05 -1.98
CA GLY A 403 32.99 -9.39 -3.05
C GLY A 403 32.86 -10.80 -3.60
N VAL A 404 31.68 -11.40 -3.41
CA VAL A 404 31.38 -12.77 -3.83
C VAL A 404 30.49 -12.78 -5.07
N SER A 405 30.82 -13.65 -6.02
CA SER A 405 30.03 -13.91 -7.21
C SER A 405 29.01 -15.01 -6.97
N ILE A 406 28.07 -15.21 -7.91
CA ILE A 406 27.10 -16.32 -7.85
C ILE A 406 27.82 -17.68 -7.77
N ALA A 407 28.91 -17.88 -8.51
CA ALA A 407 29.65 -19.14 -8.50
C ALA A 407 30.26 -19.45 -7.11
N ASP A 408 30.75 -18.42 -6.40
CA ASP A 408 31.27 -18.58 -5.04
C ASP A 408 30.15 -19.00 -4.08
N ILE A 409 28.99 -18.34 -4.20
CA ILE A 409 27.79 -18.60 -3.39
C ILE A 409 27.24 -20.02 -3.66
N GLU A 410 27.28 -20.48 -4.91
CA GLU A 410 26.91 -21.87 -5.25
C GLU A 410 27.87 -22.90 -4.66
N GLY A 411 29.16 -22.56 -4.51
CA GLY A 411 30.10 -23.36 -3.74
C GLY A 411 29.72 -23.44 -2.26
N TYR A 412 29.44 -22.29 -1.66
CA TYR A 412 29.06 -22.18 -0.25
C TYR A 412 27.73 -22.90 0.07
N THR A 413 26.71 -22.71 -0.76
CA THR A 413 25.39 -23.36 -0.57
C THR A 413 25.47 -24.88 -0.74
N ARG A 414 26.26 -25.40 -1.69
CA ARG A 414 26.52 -26.85 -1.81
C ARG A 414 27.24 -27.41 -0.58
N TRP A 415 28.17 -26.66 0.00
CA TRP A 415 28.82 -27.09 1.25
C TRP A 415 27.85 -27.10 2.43
N LEU A 416 27.01 -26.08 2.58
CA LEU A 416 25.97 -26.04 3.62
C LEU A 416 24.99 -27.22 3.52
N ASP A 417 24.59 -27.57 2.30
CA ASP A 417 23.72 -28.72 2.03
C ASP A 417 24.42 -30.05 2.33
N SER A 418 25.57 -30.31 1.70
CA SER A 418 26.29 -31.58 1.83
C SER A 418 26.86 -31.85 3.22
N SER A 419 27.16 -30.80 4.00
CA SER A 419 27.56 -30.93 5.41
C SER A 419 26.39 -31.20 6.36
N GLY A 420 25.14 -31.08 5.88
CA GLY A 420 23.93 -31.23 6.69
C GLY A 420 23.65 -30.03 7.62
N ARG A 421 24.42 -28.93 7.50
CA ARG A 421 24.24 -27.71 8.30
C ARG A 421 22.92 -27.02 7.97
N VAL A 422 22.65 -26.86 6.68
CA VAL A 422 21.42 -26.27 6.16
C VAL A 422 21.01 -27.08 4.92
N PRO A 423 20.23 -28.17 5.11
CA PRO A 423 19.77 -29.00 4.01
C PRO A 423 19.00 -28.19 2.97
N GLY A 424 19.35 -28.36 1.69
CA GLY A 424 18.76 -27.63 0.57
C GLY A 424 19.13 -26.14 0.51
N ALA A 425 20.22 -25.72 1.16
CA ALA A 425 20.72 -24.35 1.10
C ALA A 425 20.82 -23.85 -0.35
N ARG A 426 20.36 -22.62 -0.56
CA ARG A 426 20.28 -21.95 -1.86
C ARG A 426 20.22 -20.44 -1.69
N LEU A 427 20.34 -19.72 -2.80
CA LEU A 427 19.92 -18.33 -2.86
C LEU A 427 18.42 -18.19 -2.61
N CYS A 428 18.05 -17.13 -1.90
CA CYS A 428 16.65 -16.68 -1.82
C CYS A 428 16.16 -16.24 -3.21
N THR A 429 14.88 -16.42 -3.49
CA THR A 429 14.24 -15.71 -4.61
C THR A 429 13.96 -14.26 -4.22
N GLU A 430 13.82 -13.36 -5.19
CA GLU A 430 13.48 -11.95 -4.87
C GLU A 430 12.11 -11.83 -4.18
N LEU A 431 11.15 -12.71 -4.49
CA LEU A 431 9.86 -12.80 -3.77
C LEU A 431 10.05 -13.21 -2.30
N GLU A 432 10.83 -14.25 -2.04
CA GLU A 432 11.13 -14.70 -0.67
C GLU A 432 11.81 -13.59 0.12
N TRP A 433 12.84 -12.97 -0.49
CA TRP A 433 13.58 -11.90 0.15
C TRP A 433 12.69 -10.71 0.52
N GLU A 434 11.87 -10.21 -0.43
CA GLU A 434 10.98 -9.07 -0.19
C GLU A 434 9.94 -9.37 0.89
N ARG A 435 9.35 -10.57 0.86
CA ARG A 435 8.40 -11.00 1.88
C ARG A 435 9.05 -11.05 3.26
N ALA A 436 10.24 -11.65 3.38
CA ALA A 436 10.98 -11.71 4.63
C ALA A 436 11.35 -10.31 5.16
N ALA A 437 11.65 -9.37 4.26
CA ALA A 437 12.00 -7.99 4.60
C ALA A 437 10.81 -7.18 5.13
N ARG A 438 9.68 -7.21 4.42
CA ARG A 438 8.57 -6.28 4.66
C ARG A 438 7.36 -6.89 5.38
N GLY A 439 7.25 -8.21 5.42
CA GLY A 439 6.06 -8.88 5.96
C GLY A 439 4.95 -9.01 4.93
N ALA A 440 3.73 -8.61 5.29
CA ALA A 440 2.53 -8.80 4.47
C ALA A 440 1.98 -7.53 3.81
N ASP A 441 2.33 -6.36 4.33
CA ASP A 441 1.79 -5.06 3.91
C ASP A 441 2.74 -4.32 2.95
N GLU A 442 2.41 -3.05 2.68
CA GLU A 442 3.06 -2.22 1.66
C GLU A 442 4.23 -1.39 2.20
N ARG A 443 4.76 -1.68 3.40
CA ARG A 443 5.82 -0.86 4.01
C ARG A 443 7.08 -0.78 3.14
N GLU A 444 7.67 0.40 3.03
CA GLU A 444 8.83 0.64 2.15
C GLU A 444 10.15 0.13 2.75
N PHE A 445 10.24 0.07 4.08
CA PHE A 445 11.36 -0.46 4.85
C PHE A 445 10.85 -1.49 5.87
N PRO A 446 11.70 -2.37 6.41
CA PRO A 446 11.25 -3.46 7.29
C PRO A 446 10.39 -3.01 8.48
N HIS A 447 10.65 -1.81 8.99
CA HIS A 447 10.01 -1.23 10.17
C HIS A 447 9.01 -0.10 9.87
N GLY A 448 8.80 0.29 8.60
CA GLY A 448 7.89 1.38 8.27
C GLY A 448 8.12 2.02 6.91
N ASN A 449 7.74 3.30 6.78
CA ASN A 449 7.70 4.02 5.50
C ASN A 449 8.83 5.05 5.34
N GLN A 450 9.63 5.27 6.38
CA GLN A 450 10.83 6.10 6.32
C GLN A 450 11.97 5.39 7.05
N ILE A 451 13.20 5.85 6.80
CA ILE A 451 14.40 5.30 7.42
C ILE A 451 15.28 6.42 7.96
N SER A 452 15.73 6.26 9.21
CA SER A 452 16.61 7.19 9.90
C SER A 452 18.05 6.66 9.95
N PRO A 453 19.07 7.53 10.12
CA PRO A 453 20.49 7.13 10.15
C PRO A 453 20.88 6.05 11.18
N ASN A 454 20.08 5.80 12.22
CA ASN A 454 20.35 4.77 13.23
C ASN A 454 19.64 3.42 12.96
N GLU A 455 18.82 3.34 11.91
CA GLU A 455 17.98 2.18 11.59
C GLU A 455 18.55 1.29 10.50
N ALA A 456 19.56 1.75 9.77
CA ALA A 456 20.32 0.93 8.83
C ALA A 456 21.72 1.53 8.66
N ASN A 457 22.58 0.78 7.97
CA ASN A 457 23.86 1.29 7.48
C ASN A 457 23.71 1.72 6.01
N PHE A 458 23.54 3.02 5.76
CA PHE A 458 23.37 3.64 4.45
C PHE A 458 24.11 4.99 4.42
N ASP A 459 24.00 5.77 3.33
CA ASP A 459 24.84 6.96 3.13
C ASP A 459 24.81 7.99 4.28
N LEU A 460 23.66 8.18 4.92
CA LEU A 460 23.49 9.15 6.02
C LEU A 460 23.91 8.62 7.39
N THR A 461 24.06 7.30 7.58
CA THR A 461 24.35 6.67 8.88
C THR A 461 25.55 7.29 9.60
N TYR A 462 26.58 7.62 8.81
CA TYR A 462 27.83 8.22 9.30
C TYR A 462 28.08 9.61 8.70
N GLY A 463 27.00 10.34 8.39
CA GLY A 463 27.07 11.73 7.93
C GLY A 463 27.69 11.93 6.55
N ARG A 464 27.72 10.89 5.70
CA ARG A 464 28.38 10.89 4.38
C ARG A 464 29.88 11.19 4.41
N GLU A 465 30.52 11.00 5.57
CA GLU A 465 31.97 11.17 5.70
C GLU A 465 32.70 10.01 5.00
N PRO A 466 33.64 10.28 4.07
CA PRO A 466 34.36 9.23 3.33
C PRO A 466 34.97 8.14 4.22
N GLY A 467 35.56 8.53 5.37
CA GLY A 467 36.17 7.59 6.33
C GLY A 467 35.18 6.82 7.20
N GLY A 468 33.88 7.08 7.05
CA GLY A 468 32.79 6.45 7.78
C GLY A 468 32.11 5.35 6.97
N PHE A 469 32.32 5.30 5.65
CA PHE A 469 31.77 4.24 4.80
C PHE A 469 32.44 2.89 5.04
N GLY A 470 31.63 1.84 5.00
CA GLY A 470 32.04 0.46 5.22
C GLY A 470 30.92 -0.34 5.89
N PRO A 471 31.05 -1.66 5.95
CA PRO A 471 30.07 -2.51 6.61
C PRO A 471 29.95 -2.20 8.11
N ASP A 472 28.79 -2.53 8.66
CA ASP A 472 28.58 -2.70 10.09
C ASP A 472 28.53 -4.20 10.41
N GLU A 473 28.78 -4.56 11.67
CA GLU A 473 28.52 -5.92 12.12
C GLU A 473 27.04 -6.27 11.90
N VAL A 474 26.78 -7.50 11.47
CA VAL A 474 25.42 -7.97 11.33
C VAL A 474 24.65 -7.88 12.65
N GLY A 475 23.38 -7.48 12.57
CA GLY A 475 22.48 -7.20 13.69
C GLY A 475 22.69 -5.84 14.37
N SER A 476 23.48 -4.92 13.78
CA SER A 476 23.79 -3.62 14.39
C SER A 476 22.61 -2.65 14.46
N HIS A 477 21.54 -2.92 13.70
CA HIS A 477 20.39 -2.02 13.56
C HIS A 477 19.04 -2.69 13.93
N PRO A 478 18.84 -3.12 15.18
CA PRO A 478 17.65 -3.88 15.58
C PRO A 478 16.33 -3.08 15.51
N LYS A 479 16.40 -1.76 15.35
CA LYS A 479 15.22 -0.91 15.14
C LYS A 479 14.58 -1.10 13.77
N SER A 480 15.33 -1.62 12.79
CA SER A 480 14.82 -1.99 11.47
C SER A 480 14.61 -3.49 11.31
N ARG A 481 14.30 -4.18 12.41
CA ARG A 481 13.96 -5.60 12.36
C ARG A 481 12.67 -5.83 11.59
N SER A 482 12.69 -6.81 10.68
CA SER A 482 11.51 -7.16 9.88
C SER A 482 10.38 -7.75 10.73
N PRO A 483 9.15 -7.80 10.21
CA PRO A 483 8.02 -8.46 10.88
C PRO A 483 8.29 -9.91 11.28
N PHE A 484 9.14 -10.61 10.52
CA PHE A 484 9.56 -11.98 10.79
C PHE A 484 10.76 -12.09 11.72
N GLY A 485 11.42 -10.98 12.06
CA GLY A 485 12.54 -10.96 12.99
C GLY A 485 13.93 -10.96 12.34
N LEU A 486 14.03 -10.62 11.06
CA LEU A 486 15.31 -10.50 10.35
C LEU A 486 15.90 -9.10 10.56
N ASP A 487 17.21 -9.01 10.73
CA ASP A 487 17.95 -7.75 10.81
C ASP A 487 18.68 -7.47 9.48
N ASP A 488 19.00 -6.19 9.27
CA ASP A 488 19.78 -5.69 8.13
C ASP A 488 19.17 -5.97 6.75
N MET A 489 17.83 -6.05 6.67
CA MET A 489 17.09 -6.14 5.40
C MET A 489 17.05 -4.82 4.63
N ALA A 490 17.71 -3.77 5.12
CA ALA A 490 17.90 -2.48 4.46
C ALA A 490 19.31 -1.97 4.78
N GLY A 491 20.05 -1.57 3.75
CA GLY A 491 21.43 -1.13 3.90
C GLY A 491 22.43 -2.25 4.17
N ASN A 492 23.56 -1.85 4.75
CA ASN A 492 24.77 -2.64 4.95
C ASN A 492 25.34 -3.15 3.62
N VAL A 493 24.90 -4.29 3.11
CA VAL A 493 25.28 -4.79 1.79
C VAL A 493 24.04 -5.17 1.00
N TRP A 494 24.13 -4.95 -0.31
CA TRP A 494 23.23 -5.57 -1.26
C TRP A 494 23.28 -7.08 -1.10
N GLU A 495 22.14 -7.75 -1.24
CA GLU A 495 22.06 -9.20 -1.14
C GLU A 495 21.69 -9.82 -2.48
N TRP A 496 22.53 -10.73 -2.98
CA TRP A 496 22.21 -11.54 -4.16
C TRP A 496 20.95 -12.38 -3.95
N THR A 497 20.08 -12.40 -4.96
CA THR A 497 18.86 -13.22 -5.02
C THR A 497 18.63 -13.74 -6.44
N ARG A 498 17.78 -14.78 -6.57
CA ARG A 498 17.27 -15.25 -7.85
C ARG A 498 16.12 -14.35 -8.31
N ALA A 499 16.19 -13.86 -9.53
CA ALA A 499 15.12 -13.10 -10.13
C ALA A 499 13.87 -13.98 -10.32
N THR A 500 12.70 -13.37 -10.15
CA THR A 500 11.38 -13.96 -10.36
C THR A 500 10.59 -13.17 -11.40
N LEU A 501 10.88 -11.88 -11.60
CA LEU A 501 10.26 -11.09 -12.68
C LEU A 501 10.81 -11.47 -14.07
N ASN A 502 12.06 -11.92 -14.12
CA ASN A 502 12.71 -12.44 -15.32
C ASN A 502 13.20 -13.87 -15.06
N SER A 503 12.97 -14.78 -16.01
CA SER A 503 13.44 -16.16 -15.87
C SER A 503 14.97 -16.25 -15.92
N GLY A 504 15.58 -16.99 -14.99
CA GLY A 504 17.00 -17.37 -15.05
C GLY A 504 18.00 -16.27 -14.73
N GLY A 505 17.54 -15.10 -14.27
CA GLY A 505 18.38 -13.98 -13.87
C GLY A 505 18.72 -13.93 -12.39
N TYR A 506 19.60 -13.01 -12.03
CA TYR A 506 19.93 -12.66 -10.65
C TYR A 506 19.69 -11.17 -10.45
N VAL A 507 19.24 -10.82 -9.24
CA VAL A 507 19.11 -9.43 -8.83
C VAL A 507 19.64 -9.27 -7.43
N MET A 508 20.01 -8.03 -7.12
CA MET A 508 20.37 -7.64 -5.77
C MET A 508 19.26 -6.82 -5.10
N ARG A 509 19.14 -6.99 -3.78
CA ARG A 509 18.08 -6.42 -2.94
C ARG A 509 18.64 -5.72 -1.69
N GLY A 510 17.90 -4.75 -1.16
CA GLY A 510 18.15 -4.14 0.16
C GLY A 510 19.02 -2.89 0.19
N GLY A 511 19.82 -2.61 -0.85
CA GLY A 511 20.76 -1.50 -0.83
C GLY A 511 21.99 -1.78 0.04
N SER A 512 22.84 -0.77 0.25
CA SER A 512 24.10 -0.88 0.97
C SER A 512 24.53 0.44 1.62
N PHE A 513 25.65 0.39 2.35
CA PHE A 513 26.23 1.54 3.05
C PHE A 513 26.61 2.73 2.16
N TYR A 514 26.64 2.60 0.83
CA TYR A 514 26.91 3.72 -0.08
C TYR A 514 25.68 4.46 -0.58
N GLN A 515 24.50 3.84 -0.58
CA GLN A 515 23.37 4.44 -1.27
C GLN A 515 22.45 5.20 -0.32
N TYR A 516 21.69 6.11 -0.92
CA TYR A 516 20.68 6.91 -0.25
C TYR A 516 19.42 6.09 0.02
N ASN A 517 18.55 6.62 0.87
CA ASN A 517 17.34 5.94 1.36
C ASN A 517 16.47 5.28 0.28
N THR A 518 16.25 5.92 -0.87
CA THR A 518 15.41 5.34 -1.95
C THR A 518 15.96 4.02 -2.47
N VAL A 519 17.28 3.86 -2.51
CA VAL A 519 17.92 2.62 -2.99
C VAL A 519 17.82 1.51 -1.94
N ASN A 520 17.71 1.87 -0.66
CA ASN A 520 17.66 0.93 0.46
C ASN A 520 16.23 0.45 0.80
N ARG A 521 15.27 0.71 -0.09
CA ARG A 521 13.89 0.24 0.06
C ARG A 521 13.82 -1.27 -0.12
N SER A 522 12.94 -1.91 0.64
CA SER A 522 12.69 -3.36 0.53
C SER A 522 12.15 -3.78 -0.82
N THR A 523 11.65 -2.84 -1.64
CA THR A 523 11.08 -3.05 -2.98
C THR A 523 12.09 -2.87 -4.11
N ASN A 524 13.27 -2.29 -3.83
CA ASN A 524 14.26 -1.97 -4.86
C ASN A 524 14.95 -3.21 -5.42
N ARG A 525 14.95 -3.39 -6.75
CA ARG A 525 15.74 -4.43 -7.43
C ARG A 525 16.76 -3.79 -8.34
N GLU A 526 17.92 -4.42 -8.43
CA GLU A 526 18.91 -4.07 -9.45
C GLU A 526 19.47 -5.35 -10.06
N GLY A 527 19.34 -5.48 -11.39
CA GLY A 527 19.88 -6.62 -12.13
C GLY A 527 21.39 -6.49 -12.32
N ASN A 528 22.12 -7.60 -12.18
CA ASN A 528 23.56 -7.63 -12.39
C ASN A 528 24.04 -8.95 -12.98
N GLU A 529 25.23 -8.90 -13.57
CA GLU A 529 25.91 -10.06 -14.16
C GLU A 529 26.34 -11.07 -13.07
N PRO A 530 26.14 -12.39 -13.26
CA PRO A 530 26.43 -13.40 -12.23
C PRO A 530 27.90 -13.44 -11.75
N THR A 531 28.83 -12.95 -12.58
CA THR A 531 30.26 -12.89 -12.29
C THR A 531 30.67 -11.62 -11.54
N MET A 532 29.75 -10.67 -11.34
CA MET A 532 30.04 -9.41 -10.65
C MET A 532 30.48 -9.66 -9.21
N ARG A 533 31.46 -8.88 -8.77
CA ARG A 533 31.93 -8.80 -7.39
C ARG A 533 32.04 -7.33 -7.01
N ASP A 534 31.44 -6.96 -5.88
CA ASP A 534 31.48 -5.59 -5.37
C ASP A 534 31.59 -5.59 -3.84
N ILE A 535 32.24 -4.58 -3.26
CA ILE A 535 32.47 -4.46 -1.81
C ILE A 535 31.15 -4.29 -1.05
N THR A 536 30.13 -3.84 -1.75
CA THR A 536 28.79 -3.64 -1.23
C THR A 536 27.84 -4.77 -1.53
N LEU A 537 28.30 -5.86 -2.13
CA LEU A 537 27.44 -6.94 -2.58
C LEU A 537 27.83 -8.25 -1.89
N GLY A 538 26.91 -8.74 -1.08
CA GLY A 538 27.00 -9.95 -0.27
C GLY A 538 25.84 -10.90 -0.50
N VAL A 539 25.51 -11.69 0.51
CA VAL A 539 24.50 -12.74 0.39
C VAL A 539 23.87 -13.13 1.73
N ARG A 540 22.59 -13.50 1.64
CA ARG A 540 21.84 -14.22 2.67
C ARG A 540 21.30 -15.52 2.10
N ILE A 541 21.30 -16.57 2.91
CA ILE A 541 20.96 -17.92 2.47
C ILE A 541 19.51 -18.25 2.81
N CYS A 542 18.83 -18.90 1.86
CA CYS A 542 17.54 -19.53 2.06
C CYS A 542 17.65 -21.05 1.93
N ALA A 543 16.65 -21.76 2.44
CA ALA A 543 16.49 -23.19 2.27
C ALA A 543 15.00 -23.55 2.21
N PRO A 544 14.61 -24.63 1.51
CA PRO A 544 13.23 -25.11 1.57
C PRO A 544 12.89 -25.55 3.00
N HIS A 545 11.63 -25.37 3.40
CA HIS A 545 11.08 -26.04 4.56
C HIS A 545 10.14 -27.15 4.07
N ASN A 546 10.61 -28.39 4.11
CA ASN A 546 9.78 -29.54 3.81
C ASN A 546 9.30 -30.13 5.14
N SER A 547 8.00 -30.03 5.41
CA SER A 547 7.32 -30.76 6.48
C SER A 547 7.61 -32.25 6.26
N ARG A 548 8.32 -32.89 7.19
CA ARG A 548 8.56 -34.35 7.13
C ARG A 548 7.33 -35.12 7.56
#